data_AF-A0A7C3NDP5-F1
#
_entry.id   AF-A0A7C3NDP5-F1
#
_cell.length_a   1.000
_cell.length_b   1.000
_cell.length_c   1.000
_cell.angle_alpha   90.00
_cell.angle_beta   90.00
_cell.angle_gamma   90.00
#
_symmetry.space_group_name_H-M   'P 1'
#
loop_
_entity.id
_entity.type
_entity.pdbx_description
1 polymer ?
#
loop_
_entity_poly.entity_id
_entity_poly.type
_entity_poly.pdbx_seq_one_letter_code
_entity_poly.pdbx_strand_id
1 'polypeptide(L)'
;MMANLGHIIYPVLLICAFFGIIVLAGVGCAYWALIIFDKRMRKCPHCHKIGGGDVTESAMIGSKNYMDFKHQPPIRVTVKTYEEHYRCQHCGHTWIKTAEETVRNLVKL
;
A
#
# COMPACT_ATOMS: atom_id res chain seq x y z
N MET A 1 -51.98 -11.13 10.34
CA MET A 1 -50.88 -10.89 9.37
C MET A 1 -49.56 -10.46 10.05
N MET A 2 -49.17 -11.06 11.19
CA MET A 2 -47.90 -10.70 11.86
C MET A 2 -46.91 -11.89 11.99
N ALA A 3 -47.36 -13.13 11.78
CA ALA A 3 -46.50 -14.32 11.90
C ALA A 3 -45.47 -14.49 10.76
N ASN A 4 -45.69 -13.88 9.60
CA ASN A 4 -44.81 -14.04 8.43
C ASN A 4 -43.61 -13.09 8.42
N LEU A 5 -43.63 -12.01 9.23
CA LEU A 5 -42.52 -11.05 9.28
C LEU A 5 -41.31 -11.64 10.04
N GLY A 6 -41.53 -12.40 11.11
CA GLY A 6 -40.45 -13.01 11.90
C GLY A 6 -39.60 -14.01 11.11
N HIS A 7 -40.24 -14.79 10.23
CA HIS A 7 -39.54 -15.77 9.38
C HIS A 7 -38.67 -15.14 8.28
N ILE A 8 -38.94 -13.89 7.89
CA ILE A 8 -38.18 -13.18 6.85
C ILE A 8 -37.13 -12.26 7.49
N ILE A 9 -37.44 -11.62 8.62
CA ILE A 9 -36.52 -10.71 9.30
C ILE A 9 -35.31 -11.46 9.88
N TYR A 10 -35.53 -12.63 10.48
CA TYR A 10 -34.46 -13.41 11.10
C TYR A 10 -33.35 -13.83 10.10
N PRO A 11 -33.64 -14.44 8.94
CA PRO A 11 -32.60 -14.79 7.97
C PRO A 11 -31.92 -13.56 7.38
N VAL A 12 -32.63 -12.44 7.19
CA VAL A 12 -32.04 -11.18 6.69
C VAL A 12 -31.03 -10.63 7.70
N LEU A 13 -31.36 -10.59 8.99
CA LEU A 13 -30.43 -10.17 10.04
C LEU A 13 -29.20 -11.09 10.14
N LEU A 14 -29.40 -12.40 9.98
CA LEU A 14 -28.32 -13.38 10.01
C LEU A 14 -27.36 -13.17 8.83
N ILE A 15 -27.90 -12.94 7.63
CA ILE A 15 -27.10 -12.61 6.43
C ILE A 15 -26.33 -11.31 6.64
N CYS A 16 -26.97 -10.25 7.13
CA CYS A 16 -26.29 -8.97 7.42
C CYS A 16 -25.18 -9.13 8.45
N ALA A 17 -25.40 -9.88 9.52
CA ALA A 17 -24.38 -10.16 10.54
C ALA A 17 -23.19 -10.93 9.93
N PHE A 18 -23.46 -11.93 9.09
CA PHE A 18 -22.43 -12.72 8.42
C PHE A 18 -21.60 -11.86 7.45
N PHE A 19 -22.24 -11.01 6.65
CA PHE A 19 -21.53 -10.05 5.79
C PHE A 19 -20.67 -9.07 6.61
N GLY A 20 -21.18 -8.58 7.75
CA GLY A 20 -20.41 -7.74 8.66
C GLY A 20 -19.13 -8.43 9.16
N ILE A 21 -19.23 -9.70 9.56
CA ILE A 21 -18.08 -10.51 10.00
C ILE A 21 -17.09 -10.72 8.84
N ILE A 22 -17.58 -11.03 7.64
CA ILE A 22 -16.71 -11.20 6.46
C ILE A 22 -15.93 -9.92 6.17
N VAL A 23 -16.59 -8.76 6.19
CA VAL A 23 -15.93 -7.47 5.94
C VAL A 23 -14.86 -7.20 7.01
N LEU A 24 -15.18 -7.40 8.29
CA LEU A 24 -14.23 -7.23 9.39
C LEU A 24 -13.02 -8.19 9.26
N ALA A 25 -13.27 -9.46 8.93
CA ALA A 25 -12.22 -10.44 8.67
C ALA A 25 -11.36 -10.05 7.47
N GLY A 26 -11.98 -9.56 6.38
CA GLY A 26 -11.28 -9.08 5.19
C GLY A 26 -10.36 -7.90 5.49
N VAL A 27 -10.85 -6.89 6.22
CA VAL A 27 -10.05 -5.73 6.65
C VAL A 27 -8.91 -6.16 7.56
N GLY A 28 -9.19 -7.06 8.52
CA GLY A 28 -8.17 -7.62 9.41
C GLY A 28 -7.05 -8.34 8.66
N CYS A 29 -7.40 -9.23 7.73
CA CYS A 29 -6.45 -9.93 6.88
C CYS A 29 -5.62 -8.98 6.02
N ALA A 30 -6.25 -7.96 5.42
CA ALA A 30 -5.55 -6.96 4.62
C ALA A 30 -4.53 -6.17 5.46
N TYR A 31 -4.91 -5.76 6.68
CA TYR A 31 -4.03 -5.06 7.61
C TYR A 31 -2.82 -5.92 8.00
N TRP A 32 -3.05 -7.19 8.34
CA TRP A 32 -1.96 -8.13 8.65
C TRP A 32 -1.02 -8.35 7.47
N ALA A 33 -1.56 -8.50 6.26
CA ALA A 33 -0.77 -8.64 5.05
C ALA A 33 0.15 -7.42 4.85
N LEU A 34 -0.37 -6.19 4.98
CA LEU A 34 0.40 -4.96 4.85
C LEU A 34 1.60 -4.91 5.82
N ILE A 35 1.39 -5.29 7.09
CA ILE A 35 2.48 -5.34 8.08
C ILE A 35 3.55 -6.35 7.68
N ILE A 36 3.17 -7.53 7.19
CA ILE A 36 4.11 -8.57 6.76
C ILE A 36 4.90 -8.09 5.52
N PHE A 37 4.22 -7.42 4.58
CA PHE A 37 4.87 -6.87 3.40
C PHE A 37 5.89 -5.79 3.77
N ASP A 38 5.54 -4.82 4.61
CA ASP A 38 6.48 -3.78 5.07
C ASP A 38 7.72 -4.39 5.74
N LYS A 39 7.50 -5.37 6.63
CA LYS A 39 8.58 -6.11 7.30
C LYS A 39 9.50 -6.83 6.30
N ARG A 40 8.94 -7.48 5.28
CA ARG A 40 9.70 -8.16 4.22
C ARG A 40 10.46 -7.18 3.33
N MET A 41 9.90 -6.01 3.03
CA MET A 41 10.57 -4.97 2.25
C MET A 41 11.81 -4.44 2.96
N ARG A 42 11.82 -4.41 4.30
CA ARG A 42 12.96 -4.00 5.14
C ARG A 42 13.91 -5.13 5.50
N LYS A 43 13.85 -6.27 4.80
CA LYS A 43 14.77 -7.39 5.03
C LYS A 43 16.19 -6.98 4.66
N CYS A 44 17.13 -7.13 5.59
CA CYS A 44 18.53 -6.84 5.33
C CYS A 44 19.13 -7.85 4.34
N PRO A 45 19.81 -7.41 3.26
CA PRO A 45 20.41 -8.31 2.28
C PRO A 45 21.58 -9.13 2.85
N HIS A 46 22.24 -8.64 3.90
CA HIS A 46 23.39 -9.31 4.51
C HIS A 46 22.96 -10.35 5.55
N CYS A 47 22.36 -9.92 6.65
CA CYS A 47 22.00 -10.81 7.77
C CYS A 47 20.62 -11.49 7.61
N HIS A 48 19.87 -11.16 6.55
CA HIS A 48 18.54 -11.72 6.25
C HIS A 48 17.48 -11.52 7.34
N LYS A 49 17.76 -10.70 8.37
CA LYS A 49 16.81 -10.31 9.40
C LYS A 49 15.72 -9.41 8.79
N ILE A 50 14.48 -9.69 9.17
CA ILE A 50 13.27 -9.01 8.69
C ILE A 50 13.00 -7.80 9.58
N GLY A 51 12.58 -6.67 9.00
CA GLY A 51 12.14 -5.49 9.76
C GLY A 51 13.27 -4.70 10.45
N GLY A 52 14.51 -4.88 10.03
CA GLY A 52 15.67 -4.23 10.66
C GLY A 52 16.23 -3.03 9.89
N GLY A 53 15.74 -2.74 8.67
CA GLY A 53 16.19 -1.61 7.87
C GLY A 53 15.44 -0.34 8.22
N ASP A 54 16.10 0.60 8.89
CA ASP A 54 15.57 1.96 9.05
C ASP A 54 16.12 2.87 7.96
N VAL A 55 15.26 3.75 7.46
CA VAL A 55 15.64 4.78 6.50
C VAL A 55 16.45 5.84 7.26
N THR A 56 17.72 5.94 6.93
CA THR A 56 18.62 6.94 7.50
C THR A 56 18.60 8.24 6.70
N GLU A 57 18.38 8.15 5.39
CA GLU A 57 18.40 9.28 4.48
C GLU A 57 17.55 8.98 3.25
N SER A 58 16.80 9.97 2.78
CA SER A 58 16.02 9.92 1.56
C SER A 58 16.42 11.10 0.66
N ALA A 59 17.08 10.82 -0.44
CA ALA A 59 17.53 11.84 -1.39
C ALA A 59 16.78 11.69 -2.72
N MET A 60 16.36 12.81 -3.32
CA MET A 60 15.83 12.79 -4.69
C MET A 60 16.98 12.82 -5.68
N ILE A 61 17.15 11.74 -6.44
CA ILE A 61 18.19 11.58 -7.46
C ILE A 61 17.74 12.05 -8.84
N GLY A 62 16.44 12.10 -9.11
CA GLY A 62 15.95 12.48 -10.43
C GLY A 62 14.48 12.86 -10.47
N SER A 63 14.16 13.76 -11.41
CA SER A 63 12.79 14.09 -11.78
C SER A 63 12.65 14.12 -13.30
N LYS A 64 11.77 13.29 -13.85
CA LYS A 64 11.42 13.28 -15.28
C LYS A 64 10.00 13.79 -15.44
N ASN A 65 9.80 14.76 -16.32
CA ASN A 65 8.48 15.30 -16.65
C ASN A 65 8.19 15.01 -18.12
N TYR A 66 7.06 14.38 -18.41
CA TYR A 66 6.60 14.18 -19.78
C TYR A 66 5.09 14.33 -19.89
N MET A 67 4.60 14.63 -21.10
CA MET A 67 3.18 14.67 -21.43
C MET A 67 2.76 13.30 -21.94
N ASP A 68 1.76 12.69 -21.30
CA ASP A 68 1.10 11.49 -21.79
C ASP A 68 -0.15 11.89 -22.60
N PHE A 69 -0.06 11.73 -23.92
CA PHE A 69 -1.12 12.01 -24.88
C PHE A 69 -2.07 10.82 -25.10
N LYS A 70 -1.85 9.68 -24.42
CA LYS A 70 -2.72 8.50 -24.52
C LYS A 70 -4.12 8.76 -23.95
N HIS A 71 -4.27 9.78 -23.11
CA HIS A 71 -5.54 10.18 -22.50
C HIS A 71 -5.99 11.54 -23.08
N GLN A 72 -7.31 11.74 -23.22
CA GLN A 72 -7.92 13.04 -23.53
C GLN A 72 -8.72 13.50 -22.30
N PRO A 73 -8.39 14.65 -21.67
CA PRO A 73 -7.30 15.58 -21.97
C PRO A 73 -5.90 14.99 -21.68
N PRO A 74 -4.82 15.52 -22.29
CA PRO A 74 -3.45 15.07 -22.03
C PRO A 74 -3.08 15.21 -20.56
N ILE A 75 -2.29 14.28 -20.05
CA ILE A 75 -1.91 14.22 -18.63
C ILE A 75 -0.43 14.59 -18.52
N ARG A 76 -0.11 15.50 -17.59
CA ARG A 76 1.28 15.76 -17.24
C ARG A 76 1.73 14.71 -16.22
N VAL A 77 2.72 13.91 -16.61
CA VAL A 77 3.30 12.87 -15.76
C VAL A 77 4.65 13.36 -15.23
N THR A 78 4.79 13.34 -13.91
CA THR A 78 6.03 13.63 -13.20
C THR A 78 6.48 12.34 -12.51
N VAL A 79 7.61 11.79 -12.94
CA VAL A 79 8.26 10.64 -12.30
C VAL A 79 9.40 11.18 -11.45
N LYS A 80 9.33 10.97 -10.14
CA LYS A 80 10.39 11.30 -9.18
C LYS A 80 11.06 10.02 -8.75
N THR A 81 12.38 9.96 -8.83
CA THR A 81 13.17 8.84 -8.33
C THR A 81 13.83 9.27 -7.04
N TYR A 82 13.64 8.48 -5.99
CA TYR A 82 14.26 8.66 -4.68
C TYR A 82 15.23 7.52 -4.41
N GLU A 83 16.38 7.86 -3.84
CA GLU A 83 17.29 6.93 -3.20
C GLU A 83 17.01 6.94 -1.70
N GLU A 84 16.64 5.78 -1.19
CA GLU A 84 16.46 5.56 0.23
C GLU A 84 17.64 4.75 0.75
N HIS A 85 18.37 5.35 1.69
CA HIS A 85 19.48 4.72 2.37
C HIS A 85 18.94 4.01 3.61
N TYR A 86 19.17 2.70 3.67
CA TYR A 86 18.73 1.85 4.77
C TYR A 86 19.93 1.42 5.60
N ARG A 87 19.77 1.36 6.92
CA ARG A 87 20.74 0.76 7.83
C ARG A 87 20.11 -0.37 8.65
N CYS A 88 20.79 -1.51 8.70
CA CYS A 88 20.35 -2.62 9.54
C CYS A 88 20.64 -2.33 11.02
N GLN A 89 19.61 -2.33 11.86
CA GLN A 89 19.78 -2.24 13.31
C GLN A 89 20.50 -3.46 13.93
N HIS A 90 20.51 -4.62 13.27
CA HIS A 90 21.09 -5.85 13.82
C HIS A 90 22.57 -6.05 13.48
N CYS A 91 22.96 -5.87 12.21
CA CYS A 91 24.33 -6.09 11.77
C CYS A 91 25.05 -4.82 11.32
N GLY A 92 24.38 -3.67 11.36
CA GLY A 92 24.95 -2.38 10.93
C GLY A 92 25.10 -2.19 9.42
N HIS A 93 24.83 -3.23 8.61
CA HIS A 93 24.95 -3.17 7.15
C HIS A 93 24.04 -2.10 6.54
N THR A 94 24.59 -1.28 5.65
CA THR A 94 23.86 -0.24 4.91
C THR A 94 23.59 -0.67 3.47
N TRP A 95 22.41 -0.39 2.95
CA TRP A 95 22.08 -0.64 1.54
C TRP A 95 21.18 0.46 0.99
N ILE A 96 21.16 0.61 -0.32
CA ILE A 96 20.37 1.64 -1.01
C ILE A 96 19.25 0.94 -1.76
N LYS A 97 18.04 1.49 -1.71
CA LYS A 97 16.96 1.13 -2.61
C LYS A 97 16.48 2.35 -3.37
N THR A 98 16.21 2.16 -4.65
CA THR A 98 15.58 3.16 -5.49
C THR A 98 14.06 2.96 -5.45
N ALA A 99 13.33 4.03 -5.16
CA ALA A 99 11.87 4.09 -5.21
C ALA A 99 11.45 5.11 -6.27
N GLU A 100 10.52 4.74 -7.13
CA GLU A 100 9.94 5.64 -8.12
C GLU A 100 8.52 6.03 -7.72
N GLU A 101 8.28 7.33 -7.62
CA GLU A 101 6.96 7.92 -7.40
C GLU A 101 6.47 8.55 -8.70
N THR A 102 5.34 8.08 -9.22
CA THR A 102 4.72 8.64 -10.43
C THR A 102 3.51 9.47 -10.05
N VAL A 103 3.60 10.79 -10.24
CA VAL A 103 2.50 11.73 -10.02
C VAL A 103 1.87 12.08 -11.37
N ARG A 104 0.56 11.87 -11.48
CA ARG A 104 -0.22 12.20 -12.68
C ARG A 104 -1.12 13.38 -12.39
N ASN A 105 -0.91 14.49 -13.10
CA ASN A 105 -1.73 15.68 -12.99
C ASN A 105 -2.53 15.86 -14.28
N LEU A 106 -3.85 15.96 -14.15
CA LEU A 106 -4.72 16.39 -15.24
C LEU A 106 -4.34 17.82 -15.62
N VAL A 107 -4.08 18.05 -16.90
CA VAL A 107 -3.91 19.40 -17.42
C VAL A 107 -5.30 20.03 -17.47
N LYS A 108 -5.61 20.90 -16.49
CA LYS A 108 -6.75 21.80 -16.61
C LYS A 108 -6.36 22.87 -17.63
N LEU A 109 -6.91 22.73 -18.84
CA LEU A 109 -6.89 23.76 -19.88
C LEU A 109 -7.83 24.91 -19.48
#